data_AF-A0A3R7SYD8-F1
#
_entry.id   AF-A0A3R7SYD8-F1
#
_cell.length_a   1.000
_cell.length_b   1.000
_cell.length_c   1.000
_cell.angle_alpha   90.00
_cell.angle_beta   90.00
_cell.angle_gamma   90.00
#
_symmetry.space_group_name_H-M   'P 1'
#
loop_
_entity.id
_entity.type
_entity.pdbx_description
1 polymer ?
#
loop_
_entity_poly.entity_id
_entity_poly.type
_entity_poly.pdbx_seq_one_letter_code
_entity_poly.pdbx_strand_id
1 'polypeptide(L)'
;MNASHMAAMAPEHEDLATGWYNRFAKHPYYGRLGVNSGVMLMNLTRLRKFGWEEYVVPIYKHYKLAITWGDQDIINIIFHYHSDKLYVYGCEYNLRPDHCMYMSVCKAAEKHGVFVLHGNRGTFHSDKQPAFRAVYRAWEEYKLGDDLRQNLYYPMQRYLIKTTNTNCGKIHSAYLKALGSLVRLR
;
A
#
# COMPACT_ATOMS: atom_id res chain seq x y z
N MET A 1 2.07 4.96 -17.47
CA MET A 1 3.30 5.70 -17.06
C MET A 1 3.82 6.47 -18.27
N ASN A 2 4.09 7.77 -18.16
CA ASN A 2 4.56 8.58 -19.30
C ASN A 2 6.11 8.75 -19.27
N ALA A 3 6.63 9.60 -20.15
CA ALA A 3 8.07 9.86 -20.25
C ALA A 3 8.66 10.67 -19.08
N SER A 4 7.84 11.39 -18.30
CA SER A 4 8.30 12.21 -17.16
C SER A 4 8.34 11.44 -15.84
N HIS A 5 7.44 10.47 -15.65
CA HIS A 5 7.35 9.74 -14.37
C HIS A 5 8.64 8.98 -14.04
N MET A 6 9.20 9.22 -12.85
CA MET A 6 10.39 8.54 -12.35
C MET A 6 10.09 7.59 -11.20
N ALA A 7 8.92 7.73 -10.57
CA ALA A 7 8.44 6.81 -9.55
C ALA A 7 6.94 6.54 -9.70
N ALA A 8 6.47 5.49 -9.02
CA ALA A 8 5.06 5.26 -8.82
C ALA A 8 4.74 4.78 -7.40
N MET A 9 3.65 5.29 -6.82
CA MET A 9 3.18 4.98 -5.46
C MET A 9 1.66 5.05 -5.39
N ALA A 10 1.08 4.47 -4.33
CA ALA A 10 -0.33 4.66 -3.98
C ALA A 10 -0.52 5.92 -3.12
N PRO A 11 -1.73 6.52 -3.11
CA PRO A 11 -2.11 7.50 -2.11
C PRO A 11 -1.88 6.97 -0.68
N GLU A 12 -1.61 7.87 0.26
CA GLU A 12 -1.52 7.48 1.68
C GLU A 12 -2.91 7.09 2.22
N HIS A 13 -3.97 7.72 1.75
CA HIS A 13 -5.36 7.35 2.05
C HIS A 13 -6.24 7.54 0.81
N GLU A 14 -7.44 6.95 0.85
CA GLU A 14 -8.44 7.08 -0.22
C GLU A 14 -9.55 8.11 0.10
N ASP A 15 -9.61 8.60 1.34
CA ASP A 15 -10.59 9.61 1.77
C ASP A 15 -9.95 10.74 2.60
N LEU A 16 -10.58 11.92 2.51
CA LEU A 16 -10.11 13.15 3.17
C LEU A 16 -10.45 13.19 4.66
N ALA A 17 -11.39 12.37 5.13
CA ALA A 17 -11.83 12.41 6.52
C ALA A 17 -10.81 11.76 7.45
N THR A 18 -10.11 10.72 6.99
CA THR A 18 -9.13 9.98 7.80
C THR A 18 -7.67 10.22 7.41
N GLY A 19 -7.41 10.88 6.27
CA GLY A 19 -6.05 11.12 5.78
C GLY A 19 -5.16 11.89 6.76
N TRP A 20 -3.93 11.38 6.99
CA TRP A 20 -2.98 12.01 7.90
C TRP A 20 -2.43 13.32 7.34
N TYR A 21 -2.00 13.32 6.07
CA TYR A 21 -1.34 14.48 5.45
C TYR A 21 -2.22 15.72 5.43
N ASN A 22 -3.47 15.61 4.98
CA ASN A 22 -4.38 16.76 4.89
C ASN A 22 -4.85 17.30 6.24
N ARG A 23 -4.69 16.53 7.31
CA ARG A 23 -5.17 16.91 8.65
C ARG A 23 -4.05 17.38 9.56
N PHE A 24 -2.84 16.86 9.40
CA PHE A 24 -1.79 17.00 10.41
C PHE A 24 -0.42 17.40 9.86
N ALA A 25 -0.14 17.21 8.56
CA ALA A 25 1.18 17.53 8.03
C ALA A 25 1.47 19.03 8.13
N LYS A 26 2.67 19.37 8.61
CA LYS A 26 3.18 20.74 8.74
C LYS A 26 4.28 21.05 7.71
N HIS A 27 4.32 20.26 6.65
CA HIS A 27 5.27 20.39 5.54
C HIS A 27 4.51 20.10 4.23
N PRO A 28 5.09 20.49 3.07
CA PRO A 28 4.48 20.17 1.79
C PRO A 28 4.33 18.65 1.57
N TYR A 29 3.28 18.25 0.87
CA TYR A 29 3.05 16.85 0.51
C TYR A 29 2.39 16.74 -0.86
N TYR A 30 2.46 15.56 -1.47
CA TYR A 30 1.95 15.36 -2.81
C TYR A 30 0.43 15.33 -2.87
N GLY A 31 -0.15 16.09 -3.80
CA GLY A 31 -1.59 16.07 -4.06
C GLY A 31 -2.43 16.42 -2.84
N ARG A 32 -3.59 15.76 -2.68
CA ARG A 32 -4.55 16.06 -1.61
C ARG A 32 -4.37 15.23 -0.36
N LEU A 33 -3.79 14.04 -0.48
CA LEU A 33 -3.75 13.03 0.59
C LEU A 33 -2.32 12.56 0.89
N GLY A 34 -1.31 13.06 0.18
CA GLY A 34 0.02 12.48 0.19
C GLY A 34 0.06 11.08 -0.43
N VAL A 35 1.25 10.50 -0.46
CA VAL A 35 1.51 9.14 -0.96
C VAL A 35 2.20 8.29 0.10
N ASN A 36 1.99 6.97 0.01
CA ASN A 36 2.61 6.01 0.91
C ASN A 36 3.91 5.45 0.29
N SER A 37 5.02 5.47 1.03
CA SER A 37 6.32 4.97 0.56
C SER A 37 6.49 3.45 0.70
N GLY A 38 5.53 2.73 1.28
CA GLY A 38 5.66 1.30 1.58
C GLY A 38 5.80 0.39 0.36
N VAL A 39 5.23 0.80 -0.77
CA VAL A 39 5.48 0.19 -2.07
C VAL A 39 5.77 1.33 -3.03
N MET A 40 6.94 1.31 -3.64
CA MET A 40 7.39 2.34 -4.57
C MET A 40 8.08 1.68 -5.75
N LEU A 41 7.58 1.96 -6.95
CA LEU A 41 8.27 1.62 -8.18
C LEU A 41 9.22 2.75 -8.55
N MET A 42 10.44 2.40 -8.98
CA MET A 42 11.51 3.39 -9.20
C MET A 42 12.16 3.19 -10.57
N ASN A 43 12.12 4.23 -11.40
CA ASN A 43 12.97 4.31 -12.58
C ASN A 43 14.32 4.93 -12.19
N LEU A 44 15.28 4.07 -11.87
CA LEU A 44 16.58 4.49 -11.34
C LEU A 44 17.37 5.38 -12.31
N THR A 45 17.22 5.18 -13.62
CA THR A 45 17.88 6.04 -14.63
C THR A 45 17.33 7.45 -14.59
N ARG A 46 16.01 7.61 -14.48
CA ARG A 46 15.38 8.94 -14.36
C ARG A 46 15.68 9.59 -13.02
N LEU A 47 15.69 8.83 -11.92
CA LEU A 47 16.04 9.34 -10.59
C LEU A 47 17.48 9.87 -10.53
N ARG A 48 18.45 9.15 -11.12
CA ARG A 48 19.83 9.63 -11.24
C ARG A 48 19.93 10.89 -12.10
N LYS A 49 19.26 10.92 -13.27
CA LYS A 49 19.23 12.11 -14.13
C LYS A 49 18.56 13.31 -13.46
N PHE A 50 17.60 13.07 -12.60
CA PHE A 50 16.91 14.08 -11.80
C PHE A 50 17.78 14.62 -10.65
N GLY A 51 18.85 13.93 -10.26
CA GLY A 51 19.66 14.31 -9.10
C GLY A 51 18.96 14.03 -7.77
N TRP A 52 18.15 12.97 -7.68
CA TRP A 52 17.33 12.65 -6.50
C TRP A 52 18.06 12.77 -5.16
N GLU A 53 19.29 12.26 -5.07
CA GLU A 53 20.08 12.26 -3.84
C GLU A 53 20.41 13.67 -3.33
N GLU A 54 20.51 14.65 -4.24
CA GLU A 54 20.81 16.05 -3.92
C GLU A 54 19.66 16.70 -3.13
N TYR A 55 18.44 16.18 -3.22
CA TYR A 55 17.26 16.70 -2.52
C TYR A 55 17.12 16.15 -1.10
N VAL A 56 17.53 14.89 -0.86
CA VAL A 56 17.18 14.14 0.36
C VAL A 56 17.73 14.83 1.62
N VAL A 57 19.02 15.11 1.65
CA VAL A 57 19.68 15.69 2.85
C VAL A 57 19.23 17.14 3.11
N PRO A 58 19.16 18.04 2.12
CA PRO A 58 18.64 19.39 2.33
C PRO A 58 17.20 19.42 2.84
N ILE A 59 16.30 18.61 2.25
CA ILE A 59 14.90 18.52 2.70
C ILE A 59 14.84 18.03 4.15
N TYR A 60 15.56 16.96 4.47
CA TYR A 60 15.63 16.46 5.84
C TYR A 60 16.10 17.55 6.80
N LYS A 61 17.21 18.24 6.50
CA LYS A 61 17.75 19.29 7.39
C LYS A 61 16.76 20.45 7.58
N HIS A 62 16.06 20.85 6.53
CA HIS A 62 15.08 21.95 6.58
C HIS A 62 13.83 21.57 7.38
N TYR A 63 13.28 20.38 7.16
CA TYR A 63 12.01 19.94 7.75
C TYR A 63 12.17 18.99 8.94
N LYS A 64 13.38 18.77 9.48
CA LYS A 64 13.65 17.79 10.57
C LYS A 64 12.74 17.91 11.80
N LEU A 65 12.21 19.10 12.08
CA LEU A 65 11.30 19.35 13.22
C LEU A 65 9.81 19.18 12.84
N ALA A 66 9.50 19.10 11.56
CA ALA A 66 8.14 18.96 11.01
C ALA A 66 7.86 17.56 10.44
N ILE A 67 8.90 16.83 10.01
CA ILE A 67 8.80 15.46 9.52
C ILE A 67 8.41 14.54 10.66
N THR A 68 7.37 13.73 10.43
CA THR A 68 6.91 12.67 11.33
C THR A 68 7.26 11.28 10.78
N TRP A 69 7.13 11.09 9.46
CA TRP A 69 7.38 9.85 8.74
C TRP A 69 8.63 10.02 7.86
N GLY A 70 9.81 9.77 8.44
CA GLY A 70 11.14 10.03 7.87
C GLY A 70 11.25 10.03 6.33
N ASP A 71 11.32 8.86 5.72
CA ASP A 71 11.44 8.67 4.27
C ASP A 71 10.19 9.16 3.52
N GLN A 72 9.01 8.81 4.01
CA GLN A 72 7.74 9.09 3.35
C GLN A 72 7.48 10.59 3.19
N ASP A 73 7.78 11.38 4.21
CA ASP A 73 7.59 12.83 4.20
C ASP A 73 8.59 13.50 3.27
N ILE A 74 9.85 13.08 3.25
CA ILE A 74 10.85 13.58 2.30
C ILE A 74 10.40 13.31 0.86
N ILE A 75 9.94 12.09 0.58
CA ILE A 75 9.41 11.69 -0.73
C ILE A 75 8.21 12.56 -1.11
N ASN A 76 7.27 12.77 -0.19
CA ASN A 76 6.09 13.61 -0.40
C ASN A 76 6.47 15.08 -0.69
N ILE A 77 7.48 15.62 -0.01
CA ILE A 77 7.98 16.97 -0.24
C ILE A 77 8.61 17.08 -1.64
N ILE A 78 9.42 16.11 -2.06
CA ILE A 78 10.01 16.10 -3.42
C ILE A 78 8.89 16.14 -4.47
N PHE A 79 7.90 15.25 -4.35
CA PHE A 79 6.83 15.18 -5.35
C PHE A 79 5.82 16.33 -5.25
N HIS A 80 5.70 17.01 -4.10
CA HIS A 80 4.95 18.26 -4.02
C HIS A 80 5.48 19.30 -5.04
N TYR A 81 6.80 19.46 -5.11
CA TYR A 81 7.44 20.41 -6.04
C TYR A 81 7.68 19.83 -7.44
N HIS A 82 7.58 18.51 -7.61
CA HIS A 82 7.81 17.81 -8.88
C HIS A 82 6.67 16.84 -9.20
N SER A 83 5.44 17.37 -9.23
CA SER A 83 4.24 16.54 -9.34
C SER A 83 4.14 15.77 -10.65
N ASP A 84 4.74 16.28 -11.74
CA ASP A 84 4.81 15.64 -13.05
C ASP A 84 5.74 14.40 -13.09
N LYS A 85 6.50 14.16 -12.01
CA LYS A 85 7.45 13.05 -11.89
C LYS A 85 6.86 11.80 -11.23
N LEU A 86 5.64 11.87 -10.70
CA LEU A 86 5.01 10.76 -10.00
C LEU A 86 3.83 10.18 -10.76
N TYR A 87 3.85 8.85 -10.96
CA TYR A 87 2.65 8.11 -11.36
C TYR A 87 1.92 7.60 -10.12
N VAL A 88 0.65 7.97 -9.95
CA VAL A 88 -0.16 7.43 -8.85
C VAL A 88 -0.92 6.20 -9.32
N TYR A 89 -0.68 5.04 -8.69
CA TYR A 89 -1.46 3.83 -8.93
C TYR A 89 -2.49 3.59 -7.83
N GLY A 90 -3.43 2.69 -8.06
CA GLY A 90 -4.53 2.42 -7.14
C GLY A 90 -4.14 1.70 -5.85
N CYS A 91 -4.96 1.87 -4.81
CA CYS A 91 -4.77 1.29 -3.48
C CYS A 91 -4.72 -0.26 -3.45
N GLU A 92 -5.20 -0.94 -4.49
CA GLU A 92 -5.11 -2.40 -4.63
C GLU A 92 -3.67 -2.93 -4.75
N TYR A 93 -2.72 -2.05 -5.10
CA TYR A 93 -1.28 -2.33 -5.13
C TYR A 93 -0.55 -1.90 -3.84
N ASN A 94 -1.29 -1.48 -2.80
CA ASN A 94 -0.75 -1.18 -1.48
C ASN A 94 -1.87 -1.22 -0.43
N LEU A 95 -2.61 -2.34 -0.35
CA LEU A 95 -3.72 -2.42 0.60
C LEU A 95 -3.17 -2.49 2.03
N ARG A 96 -3.55 -1.51 2.85
CA ARG A 96 -3.18 -1.38 4.26
C ARG A 96 -4.42 -1.54 5.16
N PRO A 97 -4.25 -1.91 6.45
CA PRO A 97 -5.32 -1.94 7.45
C PRO A 97 -6.06 -0.59 7.58
N ASP A 98 -5.36 0.52 7.34
CA ASP A 98 -5.93 1.87 7.35
C ASP A 98 -7.11 2.00 6.34
N HIS A 99 -7.08 1.24 5.23
CA HIS A 99 -8.14 1.23 4.21
C HIS A 99 -9.41 0.45 4.58
N CYS A 100 -9.42 -0.24 5.72
CA CYS A 100 -10.55 -1.04 6.18
C CYS A 100 -10.78 -0.95 7.70
N MET A 101 -10.18 0.04 8.38
CA MET A 101 -10.25 0.19 9.83
C MET A 101 -11.68 0.47 10.31
N TYR A 102 -12.40 1.40 9.66
CA TYR A 102 -13.79 1.74 9.98
C TYR A 102 -14.78 1.16 8.97
N MET A 103 -14.47 1.34 7.69
CA MET A 103 -15.16 0.79 6.55
C MET A 103 -14.15 0.64 5.42
N SER A 104 -14.48 -0.16 4.40
CA SER A 104 -13.61 -0.28 3.24
C SER A 104 -13.68 1.00 2.39
N VAL A 105 -12.54 1.69 2.27
CA VAL A 105 -12.38 2.88 1.43
C VAL A 105 -11.63 2.60 0.13
N CYS A 106 -10.91 1.48 0.05
CA CYS A 106 -10.22 1.06 -1.17
C CYS A 106 -11.16 0.29 -2.12
N LYS A 107 -11.96 1.03 -2.90
CA LYS A 107 -12.94 0.43 -3.84
C LYS A 107 -12.30 -0.33 -4.98
N ALA A 108 -11.11 0.06 -5.40
CA ALA A 108 -10.37 -0.65 -6.43
C ALA A 108 -9.98 -2.06 -5.99
N ALA A 109 -9.58 -2.26 -4.72
CA ALA A 109 -9.33 -3.60 -4.19
C ALA A 109 -10.60 -4.46 -4.12
N GLU A 110 -11.73 -3.89 -3.71
CA GLU A 110 -13.01 -4.61 -3.72
C GLU A 110 -13.41 -5.03 -5.14
N LYS A 111 -13.17 -4.17 -6.13
CA LYS A 111 -13.54 -4.40 -7.54
C LYS A 111 -12.59 -5.40 -8.22
N HIS A 112 -11.28 -5.17 -8.13
CA HIS A 112 -10.25 -5.85 -8.91
C HIS A 112 -9.53 -6.96 -8.13
N GLY A 113 -9.61 -6.92 -6.80
CA GLY A 113 -8.86 -7.78 -5.90
C GLY A 113 -7.63 -7.08 -5.34
N VAL A 114 -7.04 -7.67 -4.32
CA VAL A 114 -5.78 -7.18 -3.72
C VAL A 114 -4.60 -7.78 -4.48
N PHE A 115 -3.75 -6.94 -5.06
CA PHE A 115 -2.52 -7.38 -5.72
C PHE A 115 -1.32 -7.36 -4.78
N VAL A 116 -1.24 -6.34 -3.92
CA VAL A 116 -0.20 -6.25 -2.88
C VAL A 116 -0.85 -5.91 -1.55
N LEU A 117 -0.62 -6.77 -0.56
CA LEU A 117 -1.05 -6.57 0.82
C LEU A 117 0.14 -6.07 1.65
N HIS A 118 -0.01 -4.92 2.29
CA HIS A 118 1.05 -4.29 3.06
C HIS A 118 0.77 -4.44 4.57
N GLY A 119 1.57 -5.27 5.24
CA GLY A 119 1.49 -5.56 6.67
C GLY A 119 2.09 -4.49 7.58
N ASN A 120 1.84 -3.20 7.30
CA ASN A 120 2.34 -2.09 8.13
C ASN A 120 1.91 -2.27 9.60
N ARG A 121 2.65 -1.66 10.52
CA ARG A 121 2.39 -1.72 11.98
C ARG A 121 2.38 -3.15 12.56
N GLY A 122 3.06 -4.10 11.91
CA GLY A 122 3.16 -5.49 12.37
C GLY A 122 1.84 -6.27 12.25
N THR A 123 0.98 -5.91 11.32
CA THR A 123 -0.37 -6.51 11.19
C THR A 123 -0.38 -7.96 10.71
N PHE A 124 0.71 -8.44 10.12
CA PHE A 124 0.90 -9.86 9.83
C PHE A 124 1.13 -10.71 11.07
N HIS A 125 1.67 -10.12 12.13
CA HIS A 125 2.11 -10.84 13.33
C HIS A 125 1.31 -10.48 14.59
N SER A 126 0.32 -9.58 14.49
CA SER A 126 -0.53 -9.19 15.61
C SER A 126 -1.98 -9.57 15.40
N ASP A 127 -2.71 -9.79 16.50
CA ASP A 127 -4.14 -10.10 16.45
C ASP A 127 -5.02 -8.86 16.27
N LYS A 128 -4.41 -7.67 16.10
CA LYS A 128 -5.13 -6.42 15.84
C LYS A 128 -5.83 -6.40 14.48
N GLN A 129 -5.28 -7.12 13.50
CA GLN A 129 -5.84 -7.20 12.14
C GLN A 129 -5.90 -8.66 11.67
N PRO A 130 -6.89 -9.44 12.15
CA PRO A 130 -6.97 -10.88 11.90
C PRO A 130 -6.98 -11.26 10.41
N ALA A 131 -7.61 -10.44 9.55
CA ALA A 131 -7.65 -10.70 8.10
C ALA A 131 -6.25 -10.64 7.45
N PHE A 132 -5.41 -9.67 7.87
CA PHE A 132 -4.04 -9.53 7.36
C PHE A 132 -3.19 -10.72 7.80
N ARG A 133 -3.29 -11.08 9.09
CA ARG A 133 -2.63 -12.27 9.64
C ARG A 133 -3.10 -13.56 8.95
N ALA A 134 -4.39 -13.68 8.60
CA ALA A 134 -4.93 -14.84 7.89
C ALA A 134 -4.31 -15.01 6.49
N VAL A 135 -4.13 -13.91 5.74
CA VAL A 135 -3.44 -13.94 4.44
C VAL A 135 -1.97 -14.28 4.61
N TYR A 136 -1.27 -13.64 5.55
CA TYR A 136 0.13 -13.92 5.83
C TYR A 136 0.34 -15.39 6.20
N ARG A 137 -0.48 -15.94 7.09
CA ARG A 137 -0.44 -17.35 7.50
C ARG A 137 -0.56 -18.30 6.31
N ALA A 138 -1.48 -18.03 5.39
CA ALA A 138 -1.64 -18.87 4.20
C ALA A 138 -0.39 -18.87 3.31
N TRP A 139 0.29 -17.73 3.19
CA TRP A 139 1.57 -17.62 2.47
C TRP A 139 2.73 -18.29 3.22
N GLU A 140 2.78 -18.16 4.54
CA GLU A 140 3.80 -18.77 5.39
C GLU A 140 3.72 -20.31 5.37
N GLU A 141 2.50 -20.87 5.34
CA GLU A 141 2.28 -22.31 5.23
C GLU A 141 2.47 -22.86 3.79
N TYR A 142 2.42 -21.99 2.77
CA TYR A 142 2.52 -22.40 1.37
C TYR A 142 3.98 -22.64 0.95
N LYS A 143 4.20 -23.78 0.29
CA LYS A 143 5.51 -24.11 -0.32
C LYS A 143 5.54 -23.62 -1.77
N LEU A 144 6.55 -22.82 -2.11
CA LEU A 144 6.73 -22.35 -3.48
C LEU A 144 6.83 -23.53 -4.45
N GLY A 145 5.97 -23.54 -5.47
CA GLY A 145 5.89 -24.58 -6.50
C GLY A 145 4.75 -25.57 -6.32
N ASP A 146 4.09 -25.59 -5.16
CA ASP A 146 2.90 -26.42 -4.92
C ASP A 146 1.66 -25.96 -5.69
N ASP A 147 0.58 -26.74 -5.60
CA ASP A 147 -0.71 -26.39 -6.18
C ASP A 147 -1.32 -25.14 -5.48
N LEU A 148 -1.39 -24.03 -6.21
CA LEU A 148 -1.94 -22.76 -5.71
C LEU A 148 -3.40 -22.86 -5.27
N ARG A 149 -4.21 -23.74 -5.88
CA ARG A 149 -5.63 -23.90 -5.54
C ARG A 149 -5.77 -24.58 -4.19
N GLN A 150 -5.13 -25.73 -4.05
CA GLN A 150 -5.23 -26.62 -2.90
C GLN A 150 -4.44 -26.10 -1.70
N ASN A 151 -3.24 -25.59 -1.93
CA ASN A 151 -2.28 -25.30 -0.87
C ASN A 151 -2.15 -23.81 -0.53
N LEU A 152 -2.77 -22.89 -1.31
CA LEU A 152 -2.80 -21.47 -0.97
C LEU A 152 -4.24 -20.90 -0.95
N TYR A 153 -4.99 -21.02 -2.04
CA TYR A 153 -6.32 -20.40 -2.17
C TYR A 153 -7.34 -20.93 -1.14
N TYR A 154 -7.55 -22.25 -1.07
CA TYR A 154 -8.51 -22.81 -0.12
C TYR A 154 -8.10 -22.61 1.35
N PRO A 155 -6.83 -22.80 1.75
CA PRO A 155 -6.37 -22.43 3.10
C PRO A 155 -6.64 -20.95 3.43
N MET A 156 -6.25 -20.03 2.54
CA MET A 156 -6.47 -18.59 2.72
C MET A 156 -7.96 -18.28 2.89
N GLN A 157 -8.83 -18.87 2.07
CA GLN A 157 -10.27 -18.71 2.18
C GLN A 157 -10.80 -19.18 3.53
N ARG A 158 -10.39 -20.36 4.00
CA ARG A 158 -10.79 -20.91 5.31
C ARG A 158 -10.35 -20.04 6.47
N TYR A 159 -9.18 -19.41 6.38
CA TYR A 159 -8.69 -18.50 7.41
C TYR A 159 -9.44 -17.17 7.39
N LEU A 160 -9.66 -16.59 6.21
CA LEU A 160 -10.33 -15.30 6.06
C LEU A 160 -11.80 -15.30 6.53
N ILE A 161 -12.56 -16.37 6.26
CA ILE A 161 -13.97 -16.47 6.69
C ILE A 161 -14.11 -16.31 8.21
N LYS A 162 -13.11 -16.77 8.97
CA LYS A 162 -13.08 -16.67 10.45
C LYS A 162 -12.81 -15.25 10.97
N THR A 163 -12.54 -14.29 10.08
CA THR A 163 -12.17 -12.91 10.45
C THR A 163 -13.30 -11.90 10.17
N THR A 164 -14.43 -12.36 9.63
CA THR A 164 -15.56 -11.55 9.13
C THR A 164 -16.26 -10.71 10.20
N ASN A 165 -16.00 -10.97 11.48
CA ASN A 165 -16.41 -10.14 12.61
C ASN A 165 -15.70 -8.76 12.65
N THR A 166 -14.60 -8.58 11.90
CA THR A 166 -13.85 -7.33 11.81
C THR A 166 -14.13 -6.60 10.49
N ASN A 167 -13.94 -5.27 10.45
CA ASN A 167 -14.19 -4.49 9.22
C ASN A 167 -13.29 -4.93 8.06
N CYS A 168 -12.01 -5.20 8.30
CA CYS A 168 -11.12 -5.76 7.28
C CYS A 168 -11.50 -7.20 6.88
N GLY A 169 -12.03 -8.02 7.80
CA GLY A 169 -12.51 -9.36 7.42
C GLY A 169 -13.80 -9.37 6.60
N LYS A 170 -14.65 -8.33 6.70
CA LYS A 170 -15.85 -8.19 5.85
C LYS A 170 -15.49 -8.14 4.36
N ILE A 171 -14.32 -7.60 4.00
CA ILE A 171 -13.82 -7.58 2.61
C ILE A 171 -13.00 -8.83 2.22
N HIS A 172 -13.17 -9.96 2.92
CA HIS A 172 -12.48 -11.23 2.64
C HIS A 172 -12.44 -11.62 1.15
N SER A 173 -13.52 -11.35 0.40
CA SER A 173 -13.60 -11.65 -1.04
C SER A 173 -12.59 -10.88 -1.89
N ALA A 174 -12.20 -9.67 -1.48
CA ALA A 174 -11.21 -8.85 -2.18
C ALA A 174 -9.82 -9.51 -2.16
N TYR A 175 -9.40 -10.05 -1.02
CA TYR A 175 -8.11 -10.73 -0.87
C TYR A 175 -7.99 -11.97 -1.77
N LEU A 176 -9.11 -12.68 -2.00
CA LEU A 176 -9.13 -13.91 -2.79
C LEU A 176 -9.30 -13.67 -4.30
N LYS A 177 -9.75 -12.48 -4.72
CA LYS A 177 -10.18 -12.26 -6.11
C LYS A 177 -9.04 -12.35 -7.14
N ALA A 178 -7.91 -11.71 -6.86
CA ALA A 178 -6.75 -11.74 -7.75
C ALA A 178 -6.18 -13.17 -7.86
N LEU A 179 -5.96 -13.83 -6.71
CA LEU A 179 -5.49 -15.22 -6.66
C LEU A 179 -6.47 -16.19 -7.31
N GLY A 180 -7.77 -16.02 -7.07
CA GLY A 180 -8.81 -16.87 -7.66
C GLY A 180 -8.86 -16.78 -9.18
N SER A 181 -8.56 -15.61 -9.75
CA SER A 181 -8.46 -15.44 -11.20
C SER A 181 -7.27 -16.21 -11.78
N LEU A 182 -6.11 -16.13 -11.12
CA LEU A 182 -4.91 -16.90 -11.51
C LEU A 182 -5.14 -18.41 -11.45
N VAL A 183 -5.83 -18.86 -10.40
CA VAL A 183 -6.10 -20.26 -10.16
C VAL A 183 -7.16 -20.84 -11.10
N ARG A 184 -8.11 -20.05 -11.61
CA ARG A 184 -9.11 -20.51 -12.61
C ARG A 184 -8.54 -20.65 -14.02
N LEU A 185 -7.45 -19.95 -14.31
CA LEU A 185 -6.75 -20.00 -15.61
C LEU A 185 -5.80 -21.20 -15.72
N ARG A 186 -5.63 -21.97 -14.64
CA ARG A 186 -4.86 -23.21 -14.56
C ARG A 186 -5.80 -24.38 -14.25
#